data_AF-A0A3B1BWX7-F1
#
_entry.id   AF-A0A3B1BWX7-F1
#
_cell.length_a   1.000
_cell.length_b   1.000
_cell.length_c   1.000
_cell.angle_alpha   90.00
_cell.angle_beta   90.00
_cell.angle_gamma   90.00
#
_symmetry.space_group_name_H-M   'P 1'
#
loop_
_entity.id
_entity.type
_entity.pdbx_description
1 polymer ?
#
loop_
_entity_poly.entity_id
_entity_poly.type
_entity_poly.pdbx_seq_one_letter_code
_entity_poly.pdbx_strand_id
1 'polypeptide(L)'
;MKKTIALISGVAAAITLFLPGEAHAWGAGIHVAQGSFILDNLRLTGPAVAAILQSHPFDYIYGCISADIFIGKGYKRRDDHCHNWSVGFNVLDGASDEATKAYAYGYLTHLTADIIAHNYFIPNLLYATPATRGLGHLFWEFRADRFIRKKHWTLASEVISMHNKTNDDLIKRVMKRSRLRFGAKKMVFKRAVKLNDVMLYKEYVEKSHNSARLITRKDVALLNNYALNLIIEMLLHGKKSLCMNYDPVGTDHTIYAKRRRKLDGLSPGIFIGDSLFTVPEEIINVRHIDQEAVRL
;
A
#
# COMPACT_ATOMS: atom_id res chain seq x y z
N MET A 1 -11.83 30.37 -31.78
CA MET A 1 -10.99 30.80 -30.63
C MET A 1 -11.48 30.22 -29.31
N LYS A 2 -12.31 30.88 -28.45
CA LYS A 2 -12.58 30.39 -27.07
C LYS A 2 -13.04 28.93 -26.97
N LYS A 3 -14.00 28.47 -27.79
CA LYS A 3 -14.43 27.05 -27.86
C LYS A 3 -13.29 26.11 -28.31
N THR A 4 -12.49 26.55 -29.28
CA THR A 4 -11.32 25.82 -29.81
C THR A 4 -10.24 25.64 -28.74
N ILE A 5 -9.97 26.69 -27.96
CA ILE A 5 -9.00 26.66 -26.84
C ILE A 5 -9.51 25.70 -25.75
N ALA A 6 -10.79 25.78 -25.37
CA ALA A 6 -11.38 24.85 -24.39
C ALA A 6 -11.31 23.39 -24.86
N LEU A 7 -11.52 23.12 -26.16
CA LEU A 7 -11.39 21.79 -26.74
C LEU A 7 -9.93 21.32 -26.72
N ILE A 8 -8.97 22.16 -27.13
CA ILE A 8 -7.54 21.83 -27.10
C ILE A 8 -7.04 21.62 -25.67
N SER A 9 -7.46 22.43 -24.69
CA SER A 9 -7.14 22.21 -23.28
C SER A 9 -7.77 20.94 -22.73
N GLY A 10 -9.00 20.61 -23.13
CA GLY A 10 -9.65 19.34 -22.75
C GLY A 10 -8.98 18.11 -23.35
N VAL A 11 -8.59 18.18 -24.64
CA VAL A 11 -7.84 17.12 -25.33
C VAL A 11 -6.42 17.00 -24.78
N ALA A 12 -5.73 18.12 -24.49
CA ALA A 12 -4.41 18.08 -23.85
C ALA A 12 -4.46 17.49 -22.44
N ALA A 13 -5.47 17.85 -21.63
CA ALA A 13 -5.70 17.26 -20.31
C ALA A 13 -6.10 15.77 -20.38
N ALA A 14 -6.81 15.34 -21.44
CA ALA A 14 -7.04 13.93 -21.70
C ALA A 14 -5.74 13.23 -22.11
N ILE A 15 -4.93 13.83 -22.99
CA ILE A 15 -3.66 13.26 -23.44
C ILE A 15 -2.68 13.13 -22.26
N THR A 16 -2.57 14.09 -21.34
CA THR A 16 -1.74 13.92 -20.13
C THR A 16 -2.29 12.88 -19.13
N LEU A 17 -3.58 12.53 -19.20
CA LEU A 17 -4.17 11.39 -18.47
C LEU A 17 -4.01 10.04 -19.18
N PHE A 18 -3.53 10.02 -20.44
CA PHE A 18 -3.37 8.81 -21.26
C PHE A 18 -1.92 8.58 -21.76
N LEU A 19 -1.03 9.56 -21.65
CA LEU A 19 0.42 9.38 -21.85
C LEU A 19 1.00 8.51 -20.71
N PRO A 20 1.81 7.48 -21.01
CA PRO A 20 2.40 6.58 -20.01
C PRO A 20 3.62 7.22 -19.33
N GLY A 21 3.44 8.39 -18.70
CA GLY A 21 4.50 9.17 -18.05
C GLY A 21 4.42 9.18 -16.53
N GLU A 22 3.33 9.69 -15.95
CA GLU A 22 3.27 10.07 -14.52
C GLU A 22 1.98 9.61 -13.80
N ALA A 23 1.55 8.36 -14.03
CA ALA A 23 0.36 7.80 -13.37
C ALA A 23 0.50 6.29 -13.07
N HIS A 24 1.25 5.95 -12.03
CA HIS A 24 1.37 4.58 -11.51
C HIS A 24 1.14 4.55 -9.99
N ALA A 25 0.68 3.42 -9.46
CA ALA A 25 0.49 3.13 -8.04
C ALA A 25 0.77 1.64 -7.82
N TRP A 26 1.85 1.34 -7.09
CA TRP A 26 2.52 0.03 -6.92
C TRP A 26 2.54 -0.24 -5.38
N GLY A 27 2.70 -1.49 -4.94
CA GLY A 27 2.47 -1.93 -3.54
C GLY A 27 1.33 -2.95 -3.41
N ALA A 28 0.42 -2.99 -4.39
CA ALA A 28 -0.71 -3.93 -4.42
C ALA A 28 -0.31 -5.41 -4.40
N GLY A 29 0.92 -5.78 -4.79
CA GLY A 29 1.38 -7.16 -4.77
C GLY A 29 1.47 -7.69 -3.33
N ILE A 30 2.24 -7.01 -2.48
CA ILE A 30 2.49 -7.41 -1.09
C ILE A 30 1.21 -7.37 -0.24
N HIS A 31 0.32 -6.39 -0.42
CA HIS A 31 -0.95 -6.36 0.31
C HIS A 31 -1.89 -7.51 -0.07
N VAL A 32 -1.93 -7.92 -1.35
CA VAL A 32 -2.68 -9.12 -1.75
C VAL A 32 -1.99 -10.40 -1.25
N ALA A 33 -0.66 -10.43 -1.14
CA ALA A 33 0.05 -11.54 -0.50
C ALA A 33 -0.28 -11.66 1.00
N GLN A 34 -0.30 -10.54 1.72
CA GLN A 34 -0.69 -10.47 3.13
C GLN A 34 -2.15 -10.88 3.34
N GLY A 35 -3.08 -10.32 2.55
CA GLY A 35 -4.48 -10.70 2.57
C GLY A 35 -4.68 -12.19 2.27
N SER A 36 -3.99 -12.72 1.25
CA SER A 36 -4.03 -14.16 0.92
C SER A 36 -3.55 -15.00 2.10
N PHE A 37 -2.46 -14.63 2.76
CA PHE A 37 -1.94 -15.35 3.91
C PHE A 37 -2.95 -15.43 5.07
N ILE A 38 -3.71 -14.35 5.33
CA ILE A 38 -4.78 -14.35 6.33
C ILE A 38 -5.93 -15.28 5.92
N LEU A 39 -6.37 -15.26 4.65
CA LEU A 39 -7.39 -16.20 4.16
C LEU A 39 -6.92 -17.67 4.22
N ASP A 40 -5.65 -17.93 3.93
CA ASP A 40 -5.02 -19.25 4.08
C ASP A 40 -4.87 -19.66 5.58
N ASN A 41 -5.05 -18.74 6.54
CA ASN A 41 -4.79 -18.96 7.97
C ASN A 41 -5.83 -18.31 8.91
N LEU A 42 -7.13 -18.31 8.55
CA LEU A 42 -8.20 -17.63 9.30
C LEU A 42 -8.26 -17.95 10.81
N ARG A 43 -7.79 -19.14 11.23
CA ARG A 43 -7.61 -19.56 12.63
C ARG A 43 -6.73 -18.63 13.49
N LEU A 44 -5.96 -17.73 12.86
CA LEU A 44 -5.15 -16.72 13.54
C LEU A 44 -5.95 -15.45 13.87
N THR A 45 -7.15 -15.29 13.33
CA THR A 45 -8.02 -14.11 13.55
C THR A 45 -9.14 -14.42 14.55
N GLY A 46 -9.82 -13.40 15.07
CA GLY A 46 -10.97 -13.61 15.96
C GLY A 46 -12.10 -14.38 15.25
N PRO A 47 -12.79 -15.36 15.88
CA PRO A 47 -13.73 -16.26 15.18
C PRO A 47 -14.86 -15.56 14.38
N ALA A 48 -15.36 -14.43 14.86
CA ALA A 48 -16.37 -13.63 14.14
C ALA A 48 -15.77 -12.91 12.92
N VAL A 49 -14.50 -12.52 12.95
CA VAL A 49 -13.75 -11.99 11.81
C VAL A 49 -13.50 -13.12 10.81
N ALA A 50 -13.02 -14.28 11.29
CA ALA A 50 -12.76 -15.46 10.46
C ALA A 50 -13.96 -15.86 9.61
N ALA A 51 -15.17 -15.93 10.20
CA ALA A 51 -16.40 -16.25 9.47
C ALA A 51 -16.73 -15.21 8.37
N ILE A 52 -16.64 -13.92 8.69
CA ILE A 52 -16.88 -12.82 7.72
C ILE A 52 -15.88 -12.89 6.55
N LEU A 53 -14.59 -13.13 6.84
CA LEU A 53 -13.56 -13.24 5.81
C LEU A 53 -13.69 -14.51 4.96
N GLN A 54 -14.19 -15.61 5.54
CA GLN A 54 -14.46 -16.86 4.84
C GLN A 54 -15.62 -16.73 3.84
N SER A 55 -16.69 -16.03 4.23
CA SER A 55 -17.85 -15.76 3.36
C SER A 55 -17.56 -14.74 2.26
N HIS A 56 -16.67 -13.77 2.51
CA HIS A 56 -16.42 -12.64 1.62
C HIS A 56 -14.93 -12.39 1.31
N PRO A 57 -14.19 -13.40 0.79
CA PRO A 57 -12.75 -13.31 0.58
C PRO A 57 -12.35 -12.27 -0.47
N PHE A 58 -13.14 -12.11 -1.54
CA PHE A 58 -12.85 -11.12 -2.58
C PHE A 58 -13.10 -9.68 -2.14
N ASP A 59 -14.14 -9.44 -1.32
CA ASP A 59 -14.37 -8.12 -0.71
C ASP A 59 -13.22 -7.74 0.24
N TYR A 60 -12.75 -8.69 1.04
CA TYR A 60 -11.56 -8.53 1.89
C TYR A 60 -10.29 -8.19 1.08
N ILE A 61 -9.97 -8.99 0.05
CA ILE A 61 -8.82 -8.72 -0.82
C ILE A 61 -8.98 -7.38 -1.57
N TYR A 62 -10.21 -6.96 -1.89
CA TYR A 62 -10.45 -5.62 -2.44
C TYR A 62 -10.14 -4.53 -1.41
N GLY A 63 -10.54 -4.74 -0.15
CA GLY A 63 -10.18 -3.90 0.99
C GLY A 63 -8.68 -3.63 1.02
N CYS A 64 -7.88 -4.71 1.00
CA CYS A 64 -6.42 -4.71 1.06
C CYS A 64 -5.69 -3.92 -0.05
N ILE A 65 -6.36 -3.48 -1.11
CA ILE A 65 -5.75 -2.66 -2.19
C ILE A 65 -6.53 -1.38 -2.50
N SER A 66 -7.63 -1.12 -1.80
CA SER A 66 -8.56 -0.04 -2.15
C SER A 66 -8.16 1.33 -1.60
N ALA A 67 -7.26 1.40 -0.61
CA ALA A 67 -6.72 2.65 -0.10
C ALA A 67 -5.89 3.39 -1.18
N ASP A 68 -5.11 2.64 -1.97
CA ASP A 68 -4.22 3.18 -3.00
C ASP A 68 -4.95 3.75 -4.21
N ILE A 69 -6.21 3.37 -4.44
CA ILE A 69 -7.10 4.02 -5.42
C ILE A 69 -7.16 5.54 -5.19
N PHE A 70 -6.88 6.03 -3.99
CA PHE A 70 -6.89 7.46 -3.69
C PHE A 70 -5.62 8.23 -4.09
N ILE A 71 -4.64 7.60 -4.76
CA ILE A 71 -3.41 8.10 -5.43
C ILE A 71 -3.09 9.61 -5.26
N GLY A 72 -1.92 9.94 -4.75
CA GLY A 72 -1.38 11.31 -4.87
C GLY A 72 -1.87 12.31 -3.83
N LYS A 73 -2.21 11.85 -2.61
CA LYS A 73 -2.40 12.75 -1.45
C LYS A 73 -1.07 13.23 -0.83
N GLY A 74 0.04 12.55 -1.14
CA GLY A 74 1.35 12.80 -0.54
C GLY A 74 1.47 12.16 0.85
N TYR A 75 2.63 12.36 1.50
CA TYR A 75 3.00 11.75 2.78
C TYR A 75 2.67 12.65 3.99
N LYS A 76 1.63 13.50 3.90
CA LYS A 76 1.25 14.42 4.99
C LYS A 76 0.03 13.89 5.72
N ARG A 77 0.18 13.55 7.01
CA ARG A 77 -0.92 13.24 7.93
C ARG A 77 -2.04 14.27 7.84
N ARG A 78 -3.25 13.78 7.57
CA ARG A 78 -4.51 14.53 7.49
C ARG A 78 -5.65 13.61 7.88
N ASP A 79 -6.72 14.13 8.46
CA ASP A 79 -7.90 13.32 8.83
C ASP A 79 -8.73 12.86 7.63
N ASP A 80 -8.55 13.50 6.46
CA ASP A 80 -9.08 13.06 5.17
C ASP A 80 -8.04 12.30 4.30
N HIS A 81 -6.91 11.90 4.89
CA HIS A 81 -5.97 10.95 4.29
C HIS A 81 -6.61 9.54 4.23
N CYS A 82 -6.28 8.74 3.23
CA CYS A 82 -6.87 7.39 3.07
C CYS A 82 -6.19 6.43 4.03
N HIS A 83 -4.87 6.47 4.03
CA HIS A 83 -3.99 5.77 4.95
C HIS A 83 -4.04 6.38 6.37
N ASN A 84 -5.21 6.44 7.00
CA ASN A 84 -5.42 6.97 8.36
C ASN A 84 -6.42 6.08 9.12
N TRP A 85 -6.10 5.73 10.37
CA TRP A 85 -6.97 4.92 11.24
C TRP A 85 -8.40 5.44 11.35
N SER A 86 -8.60 6.75 11.40
CA SER A 86 -9.96 7.32 11.46
C SER A 86 -10.78 6.95 10.23
N VAL A 87 -10.16 6.85 9.04
CA VAL A 87 -10.84 6.42 7.82
C VAL A 87 -11.07 4.91 7.84
N GLY A 88 -10.07 4.10 8.20
CA GLY A 88 -10.22 2.65 8.32
C GLY A 88 -11.37 2.23 9.25
N PHE A 89 -11.45 2.83 10.44
CA PHE A 89 -12.55 2.55 11.36
C PHE A 89 -13.88 3.17 10.93
N ASN A 90 -13.92 4.35 10.30
CA ASN A 90 -15.18 4.85 9.72
C ASN A 90 -15.69 3.98 8.54
N VAL A 91 -14.84 3.19 7.88
CA VAL A 91 -15.26 2.17 6.89
C VAL A 91 -15.88 0.97 7.61
N LEU A 92 -15.29 0.49 8.71
CA LEU A 92 -15.83 -0.63 9.50
C LEU A 92 -17.14 -0.25 10.23
N ASP A 93 -17.12 0.88 10.94
CA ASP A 93 -18.26 1.44 11.68
C ASP A 93 -19.39 1.89 10.71
N GLY A 94 -19.10 2.03 9.40
CA GLY A 94 -20.05 2.37 8.33
C GLY A 94 -20.51 1.22 7.44
N ALA A 95 -20.08 -0.02 7.72
CA ALA A 95 -20.42 -1.22 6.95
C ALA A 95 -21.82 -1.77 7.29
N SER A 96 -22.62 -2.07 6.25
CA SER A 96 -24.03 -2.47 6.37
C SER A 96 -24.27 -3.97 6.46
N ASP A 97 -23.30 -4.78 6.02
CA ASP A 97 -23.44 -6.19 5.69
C ASP A 97 -22.08 -6.89 5.81
N GLU A 98 -22.04 -8.22 5.70
CA GLU A 98 -20.79 -8.98 5.91
C GLU A 98 -19.76 -8.75 4.80
N ALA A 99 -20.18 -8.53 3.55
CA ALA A 99 -19.31 -8.15 2.45
C ALA A 99 -18.59 -6.82 2.72
N THR A 100 -19.34 -5.78 3.11
CA THR A 100 -18.75 -4.48 3.45
C THR A 100 -17.91 -4.51 4.73
N LYS A 101 -18.20 -5.41 5.68
CA LYS A 101 -17.33 -5.66 6.86
C LYS A 101 -16.03 -6.35 6.46
N ALA A 102 -16.07 -7.35 5.59
CA ALA A 102 -14.87 -8.00 5.06
C ALA A 102 -13.98 -6.99 4.31
N TYR A 103 -14.59 -6.17 3.46
CA TYR A 103 -13.93 -5.02 2.82
C TYR A 103 -13.28 -4.07 3.84
N ALA A 104 -13.96 -3.76 4.95
CA ALA A 104 -13.41 -2.91 6.00
C ALA A 104 -12.22 -3.54 6.74
N TYR A 105 -12.28 -4.84 7.05
CA TYR A 105 -11.14 -5.57 7.63
C TYR A 105 -9.95 -5.64 6.67
N GLY A 106 -10.19 -5.71 5.36
CA GLY A 106 -9.14 -5.61 4.35
C GLY A 106 -8.51 -4.21 4.31
N TYR A 107 -9.33 -3.16 4.46
CA TYR A 107 -8.83 -1.79 4.60
C TYR A 107 -7.96 -1.62 5.85
N LEU A 108 -8.36 -2.17 7.00
CA LEU A 108 -7.56 -2.15 8.22
C LEU A 108 -6.27 -2.99 8.07
N THR A 109 -6.31 -4.11 7.35
CA THR A 109 -5.14 -4.93 7.00
C THR A 109 -4.12 -4.13 6.20
N HIS A 110 -4.57 -3.36 5.18
CA HIS A 110 -3.74 -2.42 4.42
C HIS A 110 -3.05 -1.41 5.35
N LEU A 111 -3.83 -0.67 6.16
CA LEU A 111 -3.28 0.33 7.11
C LEU A 111 -2.26 -0.26 8.09
N THR A 112 -2.45 -1.52 8.48
CA THR A 112 -1.54 -2.21 9.41
C THR A 112 -0.23 -2.61 8.74
N ALA A 113 -0.27 -3.01 7.47
CA ALA A 113 0.93 -3.30 6.68
C ALA A 113 1.80 -2.06 6.46
N ASP A 114 1.16 -0.92 6.19
CA ASP A 114 1.83 0.35 5.87
C ASP A 114 2.72 0.84 7.01
N ILE A 115 2.43 0.48 8.27
CA ILE A 115 3.27 0.87 9.41
C ILE A 115 4.71 0.40 9.18
N ILE A 116 4.92 -0.85 8.75
CA ILE A 116 6.26 -1.37 8.48
C ILE A 116 6.85 -0.72 7.22
N ALA A 117 6.05 -0.59 6.17
CA ALA A 117 6.49 -0.01 4.90
C ALA A 117 6.91 1.46 5.05
N HIS A 118 6.04 2.30 5.58
CA HIS A 118 6.19 3.76 5.59
C HIS A 118 6.95 4.31 6.81
N ASN A 119 7.13 3.55 7.90
CA ASN A 119 7.98 4.00 9.02
C ASN A 119 9.41 3.43 8.96
N TYR A 120 9.61 2.20 8.47
CA TYR A 120 10.93 1.52 8.57
C TYR A 120 11.55 1.12 7.23
N PHE A 121 10.76 0.73 6.23
CA PHE A 121 11.32 0.32 4.94
C PHE A 121 11.61 1.50 4.00
N ILE A 122 10.57 2.21 3.58
CA ILE A 122 10.64 3.29 2.59
C ILE A 122 11.45 4.50 3.09
N PRO A 123 11.35 4.98 4.35
CA PRO A 123 12.16 6.11 4.82
C PRO A 123 13.67 5.84 4.80
N ASN A 124 14.10 4.63 5.18
CA ASN A 124 15.50 4.22 5.11
C ASN A 124 16.01 4.25 3.66
N LEU A 125 15.24 3.74 2.71
CA LEU A 125 15.61 3.75 1.29
C LEU A 125 15.60 5.16 0.67
N LEU A 126 14.68 6.03 1.11
CA LEU A 126 14.64 7.45 0.74
C LEU A 126 15.78 8.27 1.36
N TYR A 127 16.33 7.84 2.50
CA TYR A 127 17.54 8.42 3.07
C TYR A 127 18.80 7.91 2.35
N ALA A 128 18.92 6.59 2.17
CA ALA A 128 20.09 5.95 1.57
C ALA A 128 20.26 6.28 0.07
N THR A 129 19.17 6.51 -0.67
CA THR A 129 19.24 6.75 -2.13
C THR A 129 18.82 8.15 -2.57
N PRO A 130 19.36 8.67 -3.69
CA PRO A 130 18.84 9.85 -4.35
C PRO A 130 17.48 9.52 -4.97
N ALA A 131 16.43 9.60 -4.16
CA ALA A 131 15.04 9.32 -4.54
C ALA A 131 14.73 9.89 -5.93
N THR A 132 14.29 9.03 -6.87
CA THR A 132 13.92 9.45 -8.23
C THR A 132 12.91 10.60 -8.13
N ARG A 133 13.15 11.69 -8.87
CA ARG A 133 12.57 13.01 -8.61
C ARG A 133 11.04 12.92 -8.46
N GLY A 134 10.53 13.16 -7.26
CA GLY A 134 9.12 13.01 -6.90
C GLY A 134 8.65 11.57 -6.61
N LEU A 135 9.04 10.60 -7.43
CA LEU A 135 8.49 9.23 -7.42
C LEU A 135 9.30 8.18 -6.63
N GLY A 136 10.38 8.55 -5.94
CA GLY A 136 11.25 7.59 -5.24
C GLY A 136 10.58 6.71 -4.19
N HIS A 137 9.47 7.15 -3.57
CA HIS A 137 8.68 6.34 -2.64
C HIS A 137 8.04 5.16 -3.40
N LEU A 138 7.29 5.50 -4.45
CA LEU A 138 6.65 4.59 -5.40
C LEU A 138 7.61 3.60 -6.06
N PHE A 139 8.83 4.05 -6.38
CA PHE A 139 9.88 3.19 -6.90
C PHE A 139 10.28 2.08 -5.91
N TRP A 140 10.34 2.38 -4.61
CA TRP A 140 10.78 1.41 -3.60
C TRP A 140 9.69 0.40 -3.21
N GLU A 141 8.42 0.80 -3.21
CA GLU A 141 7.26 -0.09 -3.08
C GLU A 141 7.30 -1.16 -4.20
N PHE A 142 7.36 -0.71 -5.46
CA PHE A 142 7.52 -1.57 -6.62
C PHE A 142 8.81 -2.41 -6.60
N ARG A 143 9.90 -1.89 -6.03
CA ARG A 143 11.16 -2.65 -5.91
C ARG A 143 11.05 -3.79 -4.90
N ALA A 144 10.26 -3.64 -3.84
CA ALA A 144 9.94 -4.72 -2.90
C ALA A 144 8.97 -5.75 -3.50
N ASP A 145 7.91 -5.24 -4.16
CA ASP A 145 6.88 -6.03 -4.86
C ASP A 145 7.46 -7.00 -5.90
N ARG A 146 8.70 -6.78 -6.37
CA ARG A 146 9.43 -7.75 -7.20
C ARG A 146 9.49 -9.13 -6.56
N PHE A 147 9.65 -9.23 -5.24
CA PHE A 147 9.82 -10.53 -4.60
C PHE A 147 8.52 -11.33 -4.42
N ILE A 148 7.36 -10.72 -4.70
CA ILE A 148 6.03 -11.29 -4.53
C ILE A 148 5.66 -12.19 -5.71
N ARG A 149 5.13 -13.38 -5.42
CA ARG A 149 4.69 -14.34 -6.44
C ARG A 149 3.56 -13.76 -7.31
N LYS A 150 3.68 -13.95 -8.64
CA LYS A 150 2.72 -13.47 -9.65
C LYS A 150 1.24 -13.81 -9.35
N LYS A 151 0.94 -14.92 -8.64
CA LYS A 151 -0.45 -15.25 -8.24
C LYS A 151 -1.18 -14.10 -7.54
N HIS A 152 -0.47 -13.30 -6.73
CA HIS A 152 -1.05 -12.16 -6.02
C HIS A 152 -1.31 -10.97 -6.94
N TRP A 153 -0.46 -10.73 -7.95
CA TRP A 153 -0.70 -9.73 -9.00
C TRP A 153 -1.90 -10.07 -9.88
N THR A 154 -2.04 -11.34 -10.27
CA THR A 154 -3.20 -11.81 -11.04
C THR A 154 -4.48 -11.71 -10.21
N LEU A 155 -4.46 -12.08 -8.92
CA LEU A 155 -5.60 -11.89 -8.01
C LEU A 155 -5.93 -10.40 -7.79
N ALA A 156 -4.94 -9.52 -7.66
CA ALA A 156 -5.15 -8.07 -7.59
C ALA A 156 -5.84 -7.55 -8.88
N SER A 157 -5.37 -8.00 -10.05
CA SER A 157 -5.89 -7.70 -11.40
C SER A 157 -7.33 -8.20 -11.61
N GLU A 158 -7.69 -9.33 -11.00
CA GLU A 158 -9.03 -9.89 -10.98
C GLU A 158 -9.96 -9.10 -10.05
N VAL A 159 -9.60 -8.94 -8.77
CA VAL A 159 -10.44 -8.32 -7.74
C VAL A 159 -10.70 -6.84 -8.02
N ILE A 160 -9.71 -6.07 -8.50
CA ILE A 160 -9.93 -4.70 -8.98
C ILE A 160 -10.82 -4.63 -10.24
N SER A 161 -11.03 -5.75 -10.92
CA SER A 161 -11.93 -5.87 -12.06
C SER A 161 -13.38 -6.22 -11.71
N MET A 162 -13.63 -6.82 -10.53
CA MET A 162 -14.96 -7.25 -10.08
C MET A 162 -15.94 -6.09 -9.81
N HIS A 163 -17.23 -6.42 -9.69
CA HIS A 163 -18.32 -5.46 -9.43
C HIS A 163 -18.38 -5.00 -7.96
N ASN A 164 -17.35 -4.28 -7.53
CA ASN A 164 -17.20 -3.80 -6.14
C ASN A 164 -18.11 -2.59 -5.79
N LYS A 165 -19.34 -2.50 -6.31
CA LYS A 165 -20.17 -1.29 -6.21
C LYS A 165 -20.50 -0.88 -4.78
N THR A 166 -20.86 -1.83 -3.92
CA THR A 166 -21.24 -1.55 -2.52
C THR A 166 -20.05 -1.02 -1.71
N ASN A 167 -18.89 -1.66 -1.85
CA ASN A 167 -17.62 -1.27 -1.24
C ASN A 167 -17.17 0.11 -1.74
N ASP A 168 -17.25 0.35 -3.05
CA ASP A 168 -17.00 1.65 -3.66
C ASP A 168 -17.92 2.73 -3.04
N ASP A 169 -19.24 2.47 -2.99
CA ASP A 169 -20.21 3.40 -2.43
C ASP A 169 -20.03 3.63 -0.92
N LEU A 170 -19.50 2.66 -0.16
CA LEU A 170 -19.08 2.84 1.23
C LEU A 170 -17.87 3.78 1.35
N ILE A 171 -16.74 3.47 0.71
CA ILE A 171 -15.53 4.29 0.84
C ILE A 171 -15.73 5.72 0.28
N LYS A 172 -16.59 5.90 -0.74
CA LYS A 172 -17.01 7.23 -1.24
C LYS A 172 -17.79 8.03 -0.18
N ARG A 173 -18.66 7.40 0.64
CA ARG A 173 -19.36 8.06 1.76
C ARG A 173 -18.35 8.52 2.81
N VAL A 174 -17.52 7.60 3.31
CA VAL A 174 -16.54 7.87 4.38
C VAL A 174 -15.56 8.98 3.98
N MET A 175 -14.98 8.88 2.77
CA MET A 175 -14.01 9.86 2.29
C MET A 175 -14.60 11.23 1.89
N LYS A 176 -15.94 11.38 1.90
CA LYS A 176 -16.68 12.61 1.54
C LYS A 176 -16.24 13.18 0.16
N ARG A 177 -15.99 12.33 -0.85
CA ARG A 177 -15.49 12.76 -2.17
C ARG A 177 -16.53 12.68 -3.28
N SER A 178 -16.37 13.53 -4.30
CA SER A 178 -17.13 13.48 -5.54
C SER A 178 -17.01 12.12 -6.25
N ARG A 179 -18.16 11.52 -6.58
CA ARG A 179 -18.29 10.19 -7.22
C ARG A 179 -17.46 10.06 -8.50
N LEU A 180 -17.45 11.11 -9.34
CA LEU A 180 -16.72 11.15 -10.62
C LEU A 180 -15.20 11.03 -10.43
N ARG A 181 -14.64 11.69 -9.42
CA ARG A 181 -13.19 11.67 -9.15
C ARG A 181 -12.70 10.29 -8.67
N PHE A 182 -13.53 9.56 -7.93
CA PHE A 182 -13.20 8.19 -7.51
C PHE A 182 -13.15 7.22 -8.70
N GLY A 183 -14.17 7.23 -9.57
CA GLY A 183 -14.23 6.32 -10.74
C GLY A 183 -13.03 6.49 -11.68
N ALA A 184 -12.63 7.73 -11.94
CA ALA A 184 -11.44 8.02 -12.74
C ALA A 184 -10.14 7.47 -12.11
N LYS A 185 -9.92 7.70 -10.80
CA LYS A 185 -8.73 7.15 -10.12
C LYS A 185 -8.75 5.62 -10.07
N LYS A 186 -9.91 4.99 -9.83
CA LYS A 186 -10.05 3.53 -9.86
C LYS A 186 -9.70 2.95 -11.23
N MET A 187 -10.03 3.64 -12.33
CA MET A 187 -9.60 3.23 -13.67
C MET A 187 -8.08 3.32 -13.87
N VAL A 188 -7.44 4.38 -13.35
CA VAL A 188 -5.97 4.53 -13.38
C VAL A 188 -5.29 3.42 -12.56
N PHE A 189 -5.74 3.18 -11.32
CA PHE A 189 -5.23 2.11 -10.46
C PHE A 189 -5.41 0.73 -11.10
N LYS A 190 -6.60 0.42 -11.63
CA LYS A 190 -6.90 -0.80 -12.38
C LYS A 190 -5.96 -1.02 -13.58
N ARG A 191 -5.58 0.06 -14.29
CA ARG A 191 -4.60 -0.02 -15.38
C ARG A 191 -3.18 -0.27 -14.84
N ALA A 192 -2.77 0.39 -13.76
CA ALA A 192 -1.45 0.16 -13.15
C ALA A 192 -1.27 -1.29 -12.67
N VAL A 193 -2.27 -1.86 -11.98
CA VAL A 193 -2.26 -3.27 -11.54
C VAL A 193 -2.21 -4.22 -12.75
N LYS A 194 -3.02 -3.98 -13.78
CA LYS A 194 -3.04 -4.82 -15.00
C LYS A 194 -1.77 -4.75 -15.85
N LEU A 195 -1.09 -3.60 -15.88
CA LEU A 195 0.18 -3.48 -16.60
C LEU A 195 1.27 -4.31 -15.90
N ASN A 196 1.33 -4.30 -14.56
CA ASN A 196 2.29 -5.11 -13.79
C ASN A 196 2.08 -6.63 -13.92
N ASP A 197 0.84 -7.07 -14.13
CA ASP A 197 0.52 -8.47 -14.46
C ASP A 197 1.05 -8.89 -15.86
N VAL A 198 1.33 -7.92 -16.76
CA VAL A 198 1.64 -8.17 -18.19
C VAL A 198 3.10 -7.85 -18.56
N MET A 199 3.64 -6.67 -18.23
CA MET A 199 4.98 -6.22 -18.65
C MET A 199 5.62 -5.21 -17.67
N LEU A 200 6.94 -5.01 -17.81
CA LEU A 200 7.87 -4.09 -17.11
C LEU A 200 8.66 -4.63 -15.89
N TYR A 201 8.28 -5.75 -15.29
CA TYR A 201 8.89 -6.28 -14.06
C TYR A 201 10.44 -6.42 -14.07
N LYS A 202 11.09 -6.67 -15.23
CA LYS A 202 12.56 -6.87 -15.33
C LYS A 202 13.34 -5.61 -15.73
N GLU A 203 13.39 -5.30 -17.03
CA GLU A 203 14.48 -4.49 -17.61
C GLU A 203 14.75 -3.14 -16.93
N TYR A 204 13.75 -2.28 -16.78
CA TYR A 204 13.99 -0.93 -16.25
C TYR A 204 14.34 -0.92 -14.76
N VAL A 205 13.77 -1.85 -13.99
CA VAL A 205 13.93 -1.91 -12.54
C VAL A 205 15.20 -2.67 -12.16
N GLU A 206 15.63 -3.65 -12.96
CA GLU A 206 16.87 -4.41 -12.75
C GLU A 206 18.13 -3.68 -13.24
N LYS A 207 18.08 -2.90 -14.33
CA LYS A 207 19.24 -2.16 -14.87
C LYS A 207 19.82 -1.09 -13.93
N SER A 208 19.09 -0.67 -12.90
CA SER A 208 19.62 0.18 -11.81
C SER A 208 20.48 -0.64 -10.84
N HIS A 209 21.73 -0.94 -11.25
CA HIS A 209 22.66 -1.84 -10.56
C HIS A 209 22.87 -1.49 -9.08
N ASN A 210 23.00 -0.20 -8.76
CA ASN A 210 23.20 0.26 -7.38
C ASN A 210 21.94 0.07 -6.50
N SER A 211 20.74 0.07 -7.07
CA SER A 211 19.49 -0.17 -6.31
C SER A 211 19.29 -1.65 -5.96
N ALA A 212 19.81 -2.56 -6.80
CA ALA A 212 19.52 -4.00 -6.71
C ALA A 212 20.11 -4.65 -5.44
N ARG A 213 21.19 -4.07 -4.92
CA ARG A 213 21.94 -4.52 -3.74
C ARG A 213 21.39 -4.01 -2.41
N LEU A 214 20.48 -3.04 -2.43
CA LEU A 214 20.00 -2.35 -1.21
C LEU A 214 18.82 -3.05 -0.53
N ILE A 215 18.13 -3.96 -1.23
CA ILE A 215 17.08 -4.80 -0.66
C ILE A 215 17.22 -6.24 -1.18
N THR A 216 17.30 -7.21 -0.27
CA THR A 216 17.30 -8.64 -0.57
C THR A 216 15.90 -9.23 -0.37
N ARG A 217 15.70 -10.48 -0.82
CA ARG A 217 14.45 -11.20 -0.56
C ARG A 217 14.26 -11.53 0.93
N LYS A 218 15.35 -11.62 1.71
CA LYS A 218 15.28 -11.88 3.16
C LYS A 218 14.76 -10.66 3.91
N ASP A 219 15.26 -9.47 3.59
CA ASP A 219 14.88 -8.23 4.29
C ASP A 219 13.38 -7.93 4.09
N VAL A 220 12.91 -8.05 2.85
CA VAL A 220 11.48 -7.88 2.51
C VAL A 220 10.62 -8.98 3.15
N ALA A 221 11.14 -10.21 3.32
CA ALA A 221 10.41 -11.28 4.00
C ALA A 221 10.30 -11.04 5.51
N LEU A 222 11.39 -10.61 6.16
CA LEU A 222 11.41 -10.29 7.59
C LEU A 222 10.45 -9.13 7.91
N LEU A 223 10.50 -8.06 7.11
CA LEU A 223 9.59 -6.92 7.23
C LEU A 223 8.13 -7.32 6.94
N ASN A 224 7.89 -8.20 5.97
CA ASN A 224 6.55 -8.75 5.74
C ASN A 224 6.06 -9.60 6.93
N ASN A 225 6.95 -10.34 7.60
CA ASN A 225 6.61 -11.13 8.78
C ASN A 225 6.28 -10.25 10.00
N TYR A 226 6.93 -9.10 10.18
CA TYR A 226 6.49 -8.11 11.17
C TYR A 226 5.12 -7.51 10.82
N ALA A 227 4.88 -7.17 9.54
CA ALA A 227 3.59 -6.66 9.09
C ALA A 227 2.47 -7.68 9.31
N LEU A 228 2.69 -8.95 8.95
CA LEU A 228 1.74 -10.05 9.18
C LEU A 228 1.42 -10.26 10.67
N ASN A 229 2.41 -10.16 11.55
CA ASN A 229 2.18 -10.25 12.99
C ASN A 229 1.28 -9.11 13.51
N LEU A 230 1.52 -7.86 13.09
CA LEU A 230 0.65 -6.73 13.44
C LEU A 230 -0.76 -6.85 12.82
N ILE A 231 -0.88 -7.38 11.59
CA ILE A 231 -2.17 -7.63 10.93
C ILE A 231 -2.99 -8.65 11.72
N ILE A 232 -2.36 -9.75 12.17
CA ILE A 232 -3.01 -10.75 13.02
C ILE A 232 -3.51 -10.10 14.31
N GLU A 233 -2.67 -9.28 14.96
CA GLU A 233 -3.04 -8.56 16.18
C GLU A 233 -4.21 -7.59 15.96
N MET A 234 -4.25 -6.84 14.85
CA MET A 234 -5.38 -5.99 14.44
C MET A 234 -6.67 -6.81 14.25
N LEU A 235 -6.59 -7.98 13.63
CA LEU A 235 -7.74 -8.87 13.39
C LEU A 235 -8.14 -9.73 14.61
N LEU A 236 -7.39 -9.63 15.73
CA LEU A 236 -7.71 -10.20 17.04
C LEU A 236 -8.24 -9.16 18.04
N HIS A 237 -7.69 -7.94 18.03
CA HIS A 237 -7.88 -6.96 19.11
C HIS A 237 -8.35 -5.55 18.63
N GLY A 238 -8.35 -5.29 17.32
CA GLY A 238 -8.91 -4.09 16.71
C GLY A 238 -8.33 -2.78 17.27
N LYS A 239 -9.20 -1.92 17.80
CA LYS A 239 -8.82 -0.61 18.40
C LYS A 239 -7.93 -0.73 19.68
N LYS A 240 -7.55 -1.95 20.11
CA LYS A 240 -6.63 -2.21 21.24
C LYS A 240 -5.22 -2.69 20.82
N SER A 241 -4.99 -2.96 19.53
CA SER A 241 -3.74 -3.55 19.03
C SER A 241 -2.58 -2.54 18.97
N LEU A 242 -1.34 -3.01 19.12
CA LEU A 242 -0.11 -2.21 19.15
C LEU A 242 0.03 -1.24 17.98
N CYS A 243 -0.39 -1.68 16.78
CA CYS A 243 -0.36 -0.87 15.56
C CYS A 243 -1.17 0.45 15.66
N MET A 244 -2.11 0.57 16.60
CA MET A 244 -2.82 1.82 16.89
C MET A 244 -1.92 2.96 17.39
N ASN A 245 -0.73 2.64 17.93
CA ASN A 245 0.24 3.63 18.38
C ASN A 245 1.01 4.31 17.22
N TYR A 246 0.89 3.80 15.99
CA TYR A 246 1.70 4.17 14.84
C TYR A 246 0.88 4.88 13.74
N ASP A 247 1.52 5.79 13.01
CA ASP A 247 0.96 6.44 11.81
C ASP A 247 1.14 5.55 10.58
N PRO A 248 0.07 5.05 9.93
CA PRO A 248 0.19 4.31 8.67
C PRO A 248 0.84 5.12 7.56
N VAL A 249 0.70 6.46 7.54
CA VAL A 249 1.34 7.33 6.51
C VAL A 249 2.87 7.38 6.66
N GLY A 250 3.41 7.05 7.85
CA GLY A 250 4.83 7.22 8.16
C GLY A 250 5.32 8.66 7.94
N THR A 251 4.46 9.65 8.25
CA THR A 251 4.62 11.06 7.90
C THR A 251 5.98 11.61 8.34
N ASP A 252 6.28 11.46 9.63
CA ASP A 252 7.41 12.13 10.26
C ASP A 252 8.75 11.47 9.90
N HIS A 253 8.79 10.13 9.82
CA HIS A 253 9.96 9.39 9.33
C HIS A 253 10.25 9.74 7.86
N THR A 254 9.21 9.84 7.02
CA THR A 254 9.33 10.23 5.61
C THR A 254 9.81 11.69 5.45
N ILE A 255 9.39 12.62 6.32
CA ILE A 255 9.90 14.00 6.36
C ILE A 255 11.36 14.02 6.83
N TYR A 256 11.66 13.32 7.92
CA TYR A 256 12.98 13.30 8.54
C TYR A 256 14.04 12.70 7.60
N ALA A 257 13.77 11.56 6.96
CA ALA A 257 14.65 10.96 5.96
C ALA A 257 15.05 11.93 4.84
N LYS A 258 14.07 12.63 4.26
CA LYS A 258 14.27 13.59 3.16
C LYS A 258 15.04 14.84 3.63
N ARG A 259 14.77 15.31 4.86
CA ARG A 259 15.51 16.43 5.47
C ARG A 259 16.95 16.03 5.78
N ARG A 260 17.16 14.87 6.41
CA ARG A 260 18.46 14.35 6.82
C ARG A 260 19.37 14.11 5.61
N ARG A 261 18.88 13.43 4.56
CA ARG A 261 19.62 13.28 3.29
C ARG A 261 20.07 14.61 2.68
N LYS A 262 19.21 15.65 2.74
CA LYS A 262 19.56 16.98 2.22
C LYS A 262 20.64 17.66 3.05
N LEU A 263 20.61 17.52 4.38
CA LEU A 263 21.61 18.10 5.29
C LEU A 263 22.98 17.40 5.15
N ASP A 264 22.97 16.08 4.97
CA ASP A 264 24.19 15.26 4.91
C ASP A 264 24.87 15.26 3.54
N GLY A 265 24.37 16.07 2.59
CA GLY A 265 24.98 16.29 1.28
C GLY A 265 25.12 15.05 0.41
N LEU A 266 24.44 13.94 0.73
CA LEU A 266 24.77 12.61 0.22
C LEU A 266 24.69 12.54 -1.31
N SER A 267 25.86 12.39 -1.93
CA SER A 267 26.01 12.19 -3.38
C SER A 267 25.23 10.96 -3.87
N PRO A 268 24.77 10.97 -5.14
CA PRO A 268 24.20 9.78 -5.78
C PRO A 268 25.16 8.59 -5.71
N GLY A 269 24.79 7.54 -4.96
CA GLY A 269 25.56 6.30 -4.85
C GLY A 269 26.33 6.11 -3.53
N ILE A 270 26.37 7.09 -2.62
CA ILE A 270 26.87 6.84 -1.25
C ILE A 270 25.85 5.98 -0.51
N PHE A 271 26.26 4.77 -0.12
CA PHE A 271 25.53 3.89 0.78
C PHE A 271 26.03 4.09 2.21
N ILE A 272 25.10 4.26 3.15
CA ILE A 272 25.34 4.19 4.59
C ILE A 272 24.76 2.86 5.04
N GLY A 273 25.58 2.04 5.72
CA GLY A 273 25.17 0.69 6.16
C GLY A 273 24.13 0.71 7.27
N ASP A 274 24.10 1.78 8.06
CA ASP A 274 23.22 1.94 9.21
C ASP A 274 21.83 2.40 8.79
N SER A 275 20.79 1.73 9.29
CA SER A 275 19.40 2.14 9.15
C SER A 275 19.12 3.40 9.97
N LEU A 276 18.61 4.46 9.33
CA LEU A 276 18.18 5.69 10.01
C LEU A 276 17.00 5.45 10.97
N PHE A 277 16.19 4.41 10.72
CA PHE A 277 15.13 3.93 11.60
C PHE A 277 15.22 2.42 11.74
N THR A 278 15.30 1.92 12.97
CA THR A 278 15.12 0.50 13.30
C THR A 278 13.65 0.20 13.61
N VAL A 279 13.24 -1.07 13.45
CA VAL A 279 11.92 -1.52 13.93
C VAL A 279 11.99 -1.63 15.47
N PRO A 280 11.06 -1.03 16.24
CA PRO A 280 11.03 -1.11 17.69
C PRO A 280 10.88 -2.54 18.22
N GLU A 281 11.49 -2.82 19.38
CA GLU A 281 11.43 -4.13 20.03
C GLU A 281 9.98 -4.58 20.31
N GLU A 282 9.08 -3.67 20.68
CA GLU A 282 7.67 -4.00 20.88
C GLU A 282 7.01 -4.61 19.63
N ILE A 283 7.35 -4.15 18.42
CA ILE A 283 6.88 -4.74 17.15
C ILE A 283 7.58 -6.08 16.88
N ILE A 284 8.88 -6.19 17.15
CA ILE A 284 9.66 -7.43 16.97
C ILE A 284 9.18 -8.55 17.93
N ASN A 285 8.63 -8.17 19.08
CA ASN A 285 8.09 -9.08 20.09
C ASN A 285 6.65 -9.56 19.77
N VAL A 286 5.93 -8.97 18.82
CA VAL A 286 4.64 -9.51 18.33
C VAL A 286 4.91 -10.78 17.51
N ARG A 287 4.52 -11.94 18.06
CA ARG A 287 4.91 -13.28 17.58
C ARG A 287 3.74 -14.28 17.57
N HIS A 288 2.72 -13.96 16.78
CA HIS A 288 1.67 -14.91 16.38
C HIS A 288 2.14 -15.91 15.31
N ILE A 289 3.13 -15.52 14.49
CA ILE A 289 3.80 -16.39 13.51
C ILE A 289 5.31 -16.21 13.56
N ASP A 290 6.03 -17.28 13.19
CA ASP A 290 7.47 -17.27 12.99
C ASP A 290 7.94 -16.10 12.08
N GLN A 291 9.10 -15.53 12.40
CA GLN A 291 9.65 -14.35 11.73
C GLN A 291 10.71 -14.68 10.65
N GLU A 292 11.19 -15.93 10.55
CA GLU A 292 12.26 -16.32 9.62
C GLU A 292 11.76 -16.86 8.26
N ALA A 293 10.58 -17.49 8.20
CA ALA A 293 10.11 -18.12 6.96
C ALA A 293 9.78 -17.10 5.85
N VAL A 294 10.20 -17.41 4.63
CA VAL A 294 10.07 -16.53 3.46
C VAL A 294 8.66 -16.59 2.86
N ARG A 295 7.79 -15.68 3.31
CA ARG A 295 6.39 -15.55 2.86
C ARG A 295 6.24 -14.45 1.80
N LEU A 296 6.70 -14.73 0.57
CA LEU A 296 6.69 -13.84 -0.62
C LEU A 296 6.43 -14.62 -1.92
#